data_AF-A0A3A3DEA1-F1
#
_entry.id   AF-A0A3A3DEA1-F1
#
_cell.length_a   1.000
_cell.length_b   1.000
_cell.length_c   1.000
_cell.angle_alpha   90.00
_cell.angle_beta   90.00
_cell.angle_gamma   90.00
#
_symmetry.space_group_name_H-M   'P 1'
#
loop_
_entity.id
_entity.type
_entity.pdbx_description
1 polymer ?
#
loop_
_entity_poly.entity_id
_entity_poly.type
_entity_poly.pdbx_seq_one_letter_code
_entity_poly.pdbx_strand_id
1 'polypeptide(L)'
;MMKPTRLTCVMCACVTIVLLTGCFKEGEIRGSNELLLNGSLLKGTMAHADIYIEDIDHHVIWQGTSDVNGQFQSQFSALENSIYTLRSKVNHSTIMQCDAVFCFDTNDNVIAQFGEPIIASEIAGLQLTSFISSHAQTQTRQLNVFTTLVHDLVAAQLLDGVYQNGVEKVSVSASNLVSYALNLPMDSGNFLSKPLQNLTIADEEIDAMSIVNAAMSAHISYLPTLSATIVAAYHEPNNHQLQSALEAQKNQILDTAYELLASAYVANVSQQVTNQISVARQRRINFAAFALQSRQLRSDISMTNAQRNITGAFGRSGN
;
A
#
# COMPACT_ATOMS: atom_id res chain seq x y z
N MET A 1 10.17 57.61 -64.09
CA MET A 1 9.28 58.78 -64.30
C MET A 1 7.88 58.20 -64.48
N MET A 2 6.81 58.48 -63.74
CA MET A 2 6.36 59.63 -62.95
C MET A 2 5.46 59.16 -61.77
N LYS A 3 5.49 59.93 -60.68
CA LYS A 3 4.47 60.05 -59.61
C LYS A 3 3.31 60.97 -60.11
N PRO A 4 2.25 61.32 -59.34
CA PRO A 4 1.38 60.60 -58.38
C PRO A 4 -0.15 61.00 -58.49
N THR A 5 -0.96 60.57 -57.49
CA THR A 5 -2.24 61.17 -56.97
C THR A 5 -3.53 61.03 -57.81
N ARG A 6 -4.71 60.71 -57.24
CA ARG A 6 -5.41 61.41 -56.14
C ARG A 6 -6.35 60.55 -55.25
N LEU A 7 -6.52 61.06 -54.04
CA LEU A 7 -7.49 60.79 -52.97
C LEU A 7 -8.95 60.62 -53.43
N THR A 8 -9.70 59.76 -52.72
CA THR A 8 -11.01 60.14 -52.17
C THR A 8 -11.26 59.42 -50.84
N CYS A 9 -11.47 60.22 -49.77
CA CYS A 9 -11.98 59.80 -48.47
C CYS A 9 -13.42 59.30 -48.58
N VAL A 10 -13.74 58.18 -47.92
CA VAL A 10 -15.07 57.96 -47.32
C VAL A 10 -14.87 57.28 -45.98
N MET A 11 -15.20 57.99 -44.90
CA MET A 11 -15.45 57.42 -43.58
C MET A 11 -16.56 56.37 -43.70
N CYS A 12 -16.37 55.20 -43.11
CA CYS A 12 -17.51 54.54 -42.47
C CYS A 12 -17.03 53.68 -41.30
N ALA A 13 -17.52 54.04 -40.13
CA ALA A 13 -17.34 53.33 -38.89
C ALA A 13 -17.92 51.91 -39.00
N CYS A 14 -17.08 50.90 -38.82
CA CYS A 14 -17.54 49.58 -38.42
C CYS A 14 -16.81 49.21 -37.14
N VAL A 15 -17.45 49.63 -36.04
CA VAL A 15 -17.55 48.94 -34.75
C VAL A 15 -16.60 47.75 -34.63
N THR A 16 -15.52 47.98 -33.89
CA THR A 16 -14.74 46.92 -33.25
C THR A 16 -15.70 46.19 -32.30
N ILE A 17 -16.47 45.23 -32.81
CA ILE A 17 -17.06 44.20 -31.98
C ILE A 17 -15.87 43.35 -31.55
N VAL A 18 -15.26 43.77 -30.44
CA VAL A 18 -14.55 42.86 -29.55
C VAL A 18 -15.60 41.83 -29.16
N LEU A 19 -15.69 40.78 -29.98
CA LEU A 19 -16.26 39.51 -29.59
C LEU A 19 -15.37 39.05 -28.44
N LEU A 20 -15.73 39.49 -27.24
CA LEU A 20 -15.58 38.76 -26.00
C LEU A 20 -16.29 37.42 -26.23
N THR A 21 -15.68 36.52 -27.00
CA THR A 21 -15.91 35.10 -26.86
C THR A 21 -15.27 34.69 -25.54
N GLY A 22 -15.87 35.18 -24.45
CA GLY A 22 -15.86 34.46 -23.21
C GLY A 22 -16.57 33.15 -23.50
N CYS A 23 -15.80 32.12 -23.81
CA CYS A 23 -16.20 30.77 -23.44
C CYS A 23 -16.13 30.71 -21.91
N PHE A 24 -17.06 31.40 -21.24
CA PHE A 24 -17.54 30.91 -19.97
C PHE A 24 -18.28 29.63 -20.30
N LYS A 25 -17.51 28.54 -20.34
CA LYS A 25 -18.08 27.26 -19.99
C LYS A 25 -18.44 27.43 -18.52
N GLU A 26 -19.66 27.89 -18.25
CA GLU A 26 -20.40 27.45 -17.06
C GLU A 26 -20.48 25.93 -17.20
N GLY A 27 -19.36 25.27 -16.90
CA GLY A 27 -19.39 23.89 -16.50
C GLY A 27 -20.12 23.92 -15.18
N GLU A 28 -21.27 23.27 -15.12
CA GLU A 28 -21.76 22.68 -13.88
C GLU A 28 -20.54 22.20 -13.10
N ILE A 29 -20.24 22.87 -11.98
CA ILE A 29 -19.42 22.26 -10.94
C ILE A 29 -20.31 21.17 -10.36
N ARG A 30 -20.44 20.06 -11.11
CA ARG A 30 -20.68 18.76 -10.49
C ARG A 30 -19.53 18.65 -9.51
N GLY A 31 -19.85 18.77 -8.22
CA GLY A 31 -18.87 18.78 -7.14
C GLY A 31 -17.79 17.78 -7.48
N SER A 32 -16.58 18.26 -7.73
CA SER A 32 -15.45 17.36 -7.90
C SER A 32 -15.38 16.58 -6.62
N ASN A 33 -15.61 15.27 -6.68
CA ASN A 33 -15.37 14.39 -5.55
C ASN A 33 -13.86 14.40 -5.32
N GLU A 34 -13.39 15.40 -4.57
CA GLU A 34 -12.00 15.48 -4.17
C GLU A 34 -11.81 14.51 -3.01
N LEU A 35 -10.90 13.57 -3.19
CA LEU A 35 -10.46 12.69 -2.12
C LEU A 35 -9.25 13.33 -1.45
N LEU A 36 -9.39 13.63 -0.17
CA LEU A 36 -8.27 13.96 0.70
C LEU A 36 -7.81 12.70 1.41
N LEU A 37 -6.58 12.29 1.16
CA LEU A 37 -5.98 11.13 1.80
C LEU A 37 -4.74 11.55 2.59
N ASN A 38 -4.80 11.29 3.89
CA ASN A 38 -3.65 11.36 4.79
C ASN A 38 -3.05 9.97 4.93
N GLY A 39 -1.74 9.87 5.12
CA GLY A 39 -1.13 8.58 5.41
C GLY A 39 0.24 8.65 6.04
N SER A 40 0.74 7.47 6.43
CA SER A 40 2.09 7.28 6.96
C SER A 40 2.73 6.00 6.43
N LEU A 41 4.05 6.02 6.34
CA LEU A 41 4.88 4.90 5.88
C LEU A 41 5.53 4.23 7.08
N LEU A 42 5.33 2.93 7.29
CA LEU A 42 5.92 2.15 8.39
C LEU A 42 5.87 2.92 9.73
N LYS A 43 4.70 3.50 10.02
CA LYS A 43 4.44 4.48 11.10
C LYS A 43 5.59 5.49 11.35
N GLY A 44 6.03 6.15 10.30
CA GLY A 44 6.89 7.32 10.33
C GLY A 44 8.39 7.06 10.27
N THR A 45 8.80 5.82 10.00
CA THR A 45 10.21 5.48 9.86
C THR A 45 10.77 5.78 8.48
N MET A 46 9.95 5.91 7.43
CA MET A 46 10.43 6.17 6.07
C MET A 46 10.16 7.62 5.63
N ALA A 47 11.16 8.48 5.78
CA ALA A 47 11.13 9.88 5.39
C ALA A 47 11.54 10.08 3.93
N HIS A 48 10.98 11.12 3.28
CA HIS A 48 11.33 11.55 1.92
C HIS A 48 11.16 10.50 0.83
N ALA A 49 10.35 9.46 1.04
CA ALA A 49 10.03 8.48 0.00
C ALA A 49 9.04 9.07 -1.00
N ASP A 50 9.17 8.67 -2.27
CA ASP A 50 8.19 9.03 -3.29
C ASP A 50 6.88 8.30 -3.01
N ILE A 51 5.76 9.00 -3.20
CA ILE A 51 4.42 8.47 -3.05
C ILE A 51 3.69 8.66 -4.37
N TYR A 52 3.05 7.59 -4.83
CA TYR A 52 2.26 7.55 -6.05
C TYR A 52 0.87 7.02 -5.71
N ILE A 53 -0.14 7.65 -6.30
CA ILE A 53 -1.48 7.10 -6.37
C ILE A 53 -1.77 6.81 -7.82
N GLU A 54 -2.07 5.56 -8.11
CA GLU A 54 -2.32 5.03 -9.44
C GLU A 54 -3.78 4.60 -9.56
N ASP A 55 -4.42 4.91 -10.69
CA ASP A 55 -5.74 4.37 -11.01
C ASP A 55 -5.68 2.88 -11.38
N ILE A 56 -6.83 2.31 -11.72
CA ILE A 56 -6.95 0.89 -12.10
C ILE A 56 -6.17 0.54 -13.37
N ASP A 57 -5.93 1.52 -14.25
CA ASP A 57 -5.16 1.37 -15.49
C ASP A 57 -3.66 1.65 -15.24
N HIS A 58 -3.25 1.77 -13.97
CA HIS A 58 -1.90 2.11 -13.53
C HIS A 58 -1.41 3.50 -13.98
N HIS A 59 -2.31 4.42 -14.33
CA HIS A 59 -1.93 5.80 -14.55
C HIS A 59 -1.74 6.52 -13.22
N VAL A 60 -0.63 7.25 -13.09
CA VAL A 60 -0.37 8.09 -11.92
C VAL A 60 -1.33 9.28 -11.95
N ILE A 61 -2.24 9.33 -10.98
CA ILE A 61 -3.21 10.42 -10.81
C ILE A 61 -2.76 11.43 -9.76
N TRP A 62 -1.85 11.04 -8.87
CA TRP A 62 -1.21 11.92 -7.90
C TRP A 62 0.20 11.43 -7.57
N GLN A 63 1.11 12.38 -7.35
CA GLN A 63 2.49 12.13 -6.93
C GLN A 63 2.89 13.14 -5.85
N GLY A 64 3.63 12.67 -4.86
CA GLY A 64 4.22 13.51 -3.82
C GLY A 64 5.35 12.79 -3.10
N THR A 65 5.73 13.30 -1.93
CA THR A 65 6.80 12.72 -1.10
C THR A 65 6.36 12.69 0.37
N SER A 66 6.84 11.72 1.14
CA SER A 66 6.67 11.76 2.59
C SER A 66 7.54 12.84 3.25
N ASP A 67 7.06 13.38 4.36
CA ASP A 67 7.79 14.33 5.18
C ASP A 67 8.85 13.64 6.06
N VAL A 68 9.48 14.42 6.94
CA VAL A 68 10.51 13.94 7.89
C VAL A 68 9.99 12.91 8.89
N ASN A 69 8.66 12.86 9.10
CA ASN A 69 8.00 11.91 9.97
C ASN A 69 7.36 10.77 9.17
N GLY A 70 7.73 10.60 7.90
CA GLY A 70 7.16 9.60 7.00
C GLY A 70 5.65 9.77 6.75
N GLN A 71 5.10 10.97 6.93
CA GLN A 71 3.70 11.30 6.70
C GLN A 71 3.52 11.94 5.32
N PHE A 72 2.34 11.78 4.73
CA PHE A 72 1.98 12.47 3.49
C PHE A 72 0.51 12.86 3.49
N GLN A 73 0.21 13.91 2.72
CA GLN A 73 -1.14 14.37 2.45
C GLN A 73 -1.32 14.50 0.94
N SER A 74 -2.42 13.99 0.43
CA SER A 74 -2.76 14.01 -1.00
C SER A 74 -4.18 14.52 -1.20
N GLN A 75 -4.37 15.24 -2.30
CA GLN A 75 -5.65 15.75 -2.75
C GLN A 75 -5.75 15.53 -4.25
N PHE A 76 -6.76 14.78 -4.69
CA PHE A 76 -6.97 14.46 -6.09
C PHE A 76 -8.45 14.24 -6.38
N SER A 77 -8.85 14.43 -7.64
CA SER A 77 -10.21 14.12 -8.07
C SER A 77 -10.38 12.61 -8.19
N ALA A 78 -11.33 12.07 -7.44
CA ALA A 78 -11.65 10.65 -7.44
C ALA A 78 -12.95 10.38 -8.19
N LEU A 79 -12.93 9.37 -9.05
CA LEU A 79 -14.14 8.74 -9.56
C LEU A 79 -14.84 8.01 -8.41
N GLU A 80 -16.17 8.09 -8.37
CA GLU A 80 -16.99 7.42 -7.35
C GLU A 80 -16.87 5.89 -7.51
N ASN A 81 -16.96 5.14 -6.41
CA ASN A 81 -16.79 3.68 -6.39
C ASN A 81 -15.48 3.15 -6.99
N SER A 82 -14.43 3.97 -7.05
CA SER A 82 -13.17 3.59 -7.67
C SER A 82 -12.12 3.15 -6.64
N ILE A 83 -11.29 2.21 -7.08
CA ILE A 83 -10.17 1.65 -6.34
C ILE A 83 -8.89 2.17 -6.98
N TYR A 84 -7.94 2.54 -6.14
CA TYR A 84 -6.63 3.03 -6.54
C TYR A 84 -5.55 2.26 -5.81
N THR A 85 -4.35 2.26 -6.37
CA THR A 85 -3.16 1.72 -5.71
C THR A 85 -2.37 2.88 -5.13
N LEU A 86 -2.19 2.87 -3.81
CA LEU A 86 -1.25 3.72 -3.12
C LEU A 86 0.08 3.00 -3.03
N ARG A 87 1.15 3.63 -3.51
CA ARG A 87 2.48 3.05 -3.56
C ARG A 87 3.52 4.03 -3.04
N SER A 88 4.43 3.53 -2.22
CA SER A 88 5.65 4.23 -1.84
C SER A 88 6.87 3.58 -2.48
N LYS A 89 7.81 4.40 -2.95
CA LYS A 89 9.10 3.99 -3.51
C LYS A 89 10.24 4.77 -2.86
N VAL A 90 11.34 4.05 -2.61
CA VAL A 90 12.61 4.67 -2.19
C VAL A 90 13.18 5.51 -3.34
N ASN A 91 13.57 6.74 -3.00
CA ASN A 91 14.35 7.65 -3.85
C ASN A 91 15.71 7.93 -3.19
N HIS A 92 16.59 8.69 -3.86
CA HIS A 92 17.95 8.97 -3.38
C HIS A 92 18.02 9.73 -2.04
N SER A 93 16.96 10.45 -1.66
CA SER A 93 16.86 11.19 -0.40
C SER A 93 16.13 10.42 0.71
N THR A 94 15.60 9.23 0.39
CA THR A 94 14.82 8.45 1.35
C THR A 94 15.71 7.97 2.49
N ILE A 95 15.19 8.13 3.70
CA ILE A 95 15.82 7.64 4.93
C ILE A 95 14.79 6.76 5.63
N MET A 96 15.19 5.55 5.99
CA MET A 96 14.39 4.67 6.84
C MET A 96 15.03 4.60 8.23
N GLN A 97 14.25 4.57 9.30
CA GLN A 97 14.75 4.26 10.63
C GLN A 97 14.65 2.76 10.90
N CYS A 98 15.72 2.14 11.40
CA CYS A 98 15.69 0.72 11.79
C CYS A 98 14.79 0.53 13.01
N ASP A 99 13.77 -0.32 12.90
CA ASP A 99 12.79 -0.65 13.93
C ASP A 99 12.99 -2.04 14.55
N ALA A 100 14.08 -2.72 14.17
CA ALA A 100 14.52 -4.00 14.74
C ALA A 100 15.83 -3.84 15.51
N VAL A 101 16.25 -4.89 16.24
CA VAL A 101 17.53 -4.87 16.98
C VAL A 101 18.69 -4.54 16.05
N PHE A 102 18.71 -5.21 14.89
CA PHE A 102 19.61 -4.96 13.78
C PHE A 102 18.82 -4.98 12.49
N CYS A 103 19.19 -4.12 11.55
CA CYS A 103 18.72 -4.15 10.17
C CYS A 103 19.85 -4.60 9.26
N PHE A 104 19.48 -5.31 8.19
CA PHE A 104 20.42 -6.03 7.33
C PHE A 104 20.27 -5.62 5.85
N ASP A 105 21.38 -5.66 5.11
CA ASP A 105 21.37 -5.52 3.65
C ASP A 105 20.91 -6.81 2.93
N THR A 106 21.01 -6.82 1.60
CA THR A 106 20.70 -8.00 0.77
C THR A 106 21.70 -9.17 0.92
N ASN A 107 22.84 -8.95 1.56
CA ASN A 107 23.89 -9.94 1.79
C ASN A 107 23.98 -10.37 3.28
N ASP A 108 22.95 -10.07 4.08
CA ASP A 108 22.88 -10.31 5.52
C ASP A 108 23.97 -9.59 6.36
N ASN A 109 24.52 -8.48 5.86
CA ASN A 109 25.39 -7.62 6.65
C ASN A 109 24.57 -6.67 7.50
N VAL A 110 24.96 -6.47 8.77
CA VAL A 110 24.35 -5.46 9.63
C VAL A 110 24.68 -4.06 9.09
N ILE A 111 23.65 -3.27 8.82
CA ILE A 111 23.76 -1.90 8.28
C ILE A 111 23.31 -0.82 9.27
N ALA A 112 22.51 -1.18 10.27
CA ALA A 112 22.01 -0.28 11.29
C ALA A 112 21.55 -1.04 12.54
N GLN A 113 21.62 -0.38 13.70
CA GLN A 113 20.98 -0.83 14.94
C GLN A 113 19.64 -0.14 15.14
N PHE A 114 18.86 -0.60 16.12
CA PHE A 114 17.57 0.01 16.47
C PHE A 114 17.67 1.54 16.61
N GLY A 115 16.80 2.24 15.88
CA GLY A 115 16.71 3.69 15.88
C GLY A 115 17.72 4.41 14.97
N GLU A 116 18.72 3.71 14.43
CA GLU A 116 19.69 4.30 13.50
C GLU A 116 19.09 4.46 12.08
N PRO A 117 19.51 5.50 11.34
CA PRO A 117 19.05 5.72 9.98
C PRO A 117 19.71 4.75 8.99
N ILE A 118 18.91 4.26 8.06
CA ILE A 118 19.28 3.47 6.90
C ILE A 118 19.11 4.35 5.66
N ILE A 119 20.18 4.50 4.89
CA ILE A 119 20.20 5.34 3.69
C ILE A 119 19.58 4.63 2.48
N ALA A 120 19.11 5.42 1.51
CA ALA A 120 18.45 4.93 0.29
C ALA A 120 19.16 3.81 -0.47
N SER A 121 20.50 3.79 -0.50
CA SER A 121 21.27 2.76 -1.22
C SER A 121 21.10 1.37 -0.62
N GLU A 122 20.90 1.28 0.69
CA GLU A 122 20.76 0.00 1.41
C GLU A 122 19.35 -0.59 1.29
N ILE A 123 18.35 0.27 1.03
CA ILE A 123 16.94 -0.10 0.86
C ILE A 123 16.47 0.10 -0.58
N ALA A 124 17.41 0.14 -1.52
CA ALA A 124 17.10 0.30 -2.93
C ALA A 124 16.17 -0.83 -3.40
N GLY A 125 15.04 -0.45 -4.01
CA GLY A 125 14.04 -1.41 -4.48
C GLY A 125 12.95 -1.74 -3.45
N LEU A 126 13.02 -1.22 -2.22
CA LEU A 126 11.88 -1.27 -1.32
C LEU A 126 10.70 -0.51 -1.93
N GLN A 127 9.57 -1.22 -1.98
CA GLN A 127 8.29 -0.69 -2.39
C GLN A 127 7.23 -1.16 -1.41
N LEU A 128 6.41 -0.22 -0.93
CA LEU A 128 5.23 -0.54 -0.13
C LEU A 128 3.97 -0.22 -0.93
N THR A 129 2.98 -1.09 -0.87
CA THR A 129 1.72 -0.96 -1.61
C THR A 129 0.51 -1.20 -0.73
N SER A 130 -0.61 -0.59 -1.11
CA SER A 130 -1.91 -0.82 -0.49
C SER A 130 -3.03 -0.38 -1.43
N PHE A 131 -4.21 -0.98 -1.28
CA PHE A 131 -5.42 -0.49 -1.93
C PHE A 131 -6.00 0.70 -1.17
N ILE A 132 -6.48 1.69 -1.92
CA ILE A 132 -7.32 2.77 -1.41
C ILE A 132 -8.62 2.82 -2.21
N SER A 133 -9.68 3.34 -1.59
CA SER A 133 -10.98 3.51 -2.24
C SER A 133 -11.48 4.94 -2.13
N SER A 134 -12.24 5.39 -3.12
CA SER A 134 -12.95 6.67 -3.10
C SER A 134 -13.97 6.81 -1.96
N HIS A 135 -14.47 5.73 -1.34
CA HIS A 135 -15.34 5.82 -0.15
C HIS A 135 -14.57 5.79 1.16
N ALA A 136 -13.24 5.83 1.14
CA ALA A 136 -12.46 6.03 2.35
C ALA A 136 -12.67 7.46 2.86
N GLN A 137 -13.80 7.73 3.53
CA GLN A 137 -14.05 9.02 4.17
C GLN A 137 -12.96 9.27 5.21
N THR A 138 -12.07 10.24 4.96
CA THR A 138 -11.13 10.83 5.93
C THR A 138 -10.34 9.81 6.78
N GLN A 139 -9.88 8.70 6.19
CA GLN A 139 -9.05 7.72 6.91
C GLN A 139 -7.57 7.93 6.63
N THR A 140 -6.78 8.03 7.69
CA THR A 140 -5.32 7.91 7.61
C THR A 140 -4.97 6.50 7.15
N ARG A 141 -4.29 6.37 6.00
CA ARG A 141 -3.79 5.08 5.51
C ARG A 141 -2.36 4.87 5.96
N GLN A 142 -2.07 3.67 6.44
CA GLN A 142 -0.70 3.26 6.70
C GLN A 142 -0.24 2.33 5.58
N LEU A 143 0.90 2.63 4.99
CA LEU A 143 1.63 1.68 4.15
C LEU A 143 2.62 0.93 5.03
N ASN A 144 2.52 -0.39 5.04
CA ASN A 144 3.40 -1.26 5.81
C ASN A 144 3.63 -2.59 5.08
N VAL A 145 4.37 -3.49 5.72
CA VAL A 145 4.70 -4.78 5.11
C VAL A 145 3.43 -5.62 4.88
N PHE A 146 2.51 -5.66 5.84
CA PHE A 146 1.27 -6.44 5.72
C PHE A 146 0.35 -5.93 4.62
N THR A 147 0.20 -4.60 4.45
CA THR A 147 -0.61 -4.06 3.36
C THR A 147 -0.03 -4.43 1.99
N THR A 148 1.30 -4.49 1.91
CA THR A 148 2.03 -4.89 0.69
C THR A 148 1.80 -6.37 0.38
N LEU A 149 1.94 -7.26 1.37
CA LEU A 149 1.66 -8.70 1.21
C LEU A 149 0.22 -8.97 0.76
N VAL A 150 -0.76 -8.26 1.34
CA VAL A 150 -2.17 -8.37 0.95
C VAL A 150 -2.39 -7.83 -0.46
N HIS A 151 -1.81 -6.68 -0.78
CA HIS A 151 -1.90 -6.11 -2.12
C HIS A 151 -1.36 -7.08 -3.17
N ASP A 152 -0.17 -7.63 -2.98
CA ASP A 152 0.49 -8.51 -3.96
C ASP A 152 -0.25 -9.84 -4.18
N LEU A 153 -0.90 -10.37 -3.14
CA LEU A 153 -1.77 -11.54 -3.26
C LEU A 153 -3.01 -11.30 -4.13
N VAL A 154 -3.49 -10.06 -4.17
CA VAL A 154 -4.81 -9.72 -4.69
C VAL A 154 -4.73 -9.00 -6.03
N ALA A 155 -3.80 -8.07 -6.20
CA ALA A 155 -3.74 -7.14 -7.32
C ALA A 155 -3.69 -7.85 -8.68
N ALA A 156 -2.88 -8.92 -8.80
CA ALA A 156 -2.77 -9.67 -10.04
C ALA A 156 -3.99 -10.58 -10.34
N GLN A 157 -4.92 -10.72 -9.40
CA GLN A 157 -6.03 -11.67 -9.48
C GLN A 157 -7.39 -10.99 -9.69
N LEU A 158 -7.51 -9.72 -9.32
CA LEU A 158 -8.73 -8.94 -9.55
C LEU A 158 -8.77 -8.43 -10.98
N LEU A 159 -9.95 -8.51 -11.60
CA LEU A 159 -10.18 -7.91 -12.91
C LEU A 159 -10.52 -6.42 -12.79
N ASP A 160 -10.25 -5.65 -13.83
CA ASP A 160 -10.63 -4.23 -13.90
C ASP A 160 -12.12 -4.03 -13.60
N GLY A 161 -12.47 -2.94 -12.91
CA GLY A 161 -13.87 -2.61 -12.62
C GLY A 161 -14.49 -3.39 -11.46
N VAL A 162 -13.69 -4.09 -10.64
CA VAL A 162 -14.12 -4.57 -9.33
C VAL A 162 -14.39 -3.38 -8.40
N TYR A 163 -15.55 -3.41 -7.73
CA TYR A 163 -15.99 -2.39 -6.78
C TYR A 163 -15.41 -2.62 -5.38
N GLN A 164 -15.42 -1.58 -4.56
CA GLN A 164 -14.80 -1.57 -3.23
C GLN A 164 -15.16 -2.74 -2.32
N ASN A 165 -16.44 -3.08 -2.16
CA ASN A 165 -16.79 -4.15 -1.21
C ASN A 165 -16.22 -5.50 -1.67
N GLY A 166 -16.01 -5.68 -2.98
CA GLY A 166 -15.29 -6.82 -3.53
C GLY A 166 -13.83 -6.84 -3.10
N VAL A 167 -13.13 -5.70 -3.19
CA VAL A 167 -11.74 -5.56 -2.73
C VAL A 167 -11.64 -5.76 -1.22
N GLU A 168 -12.52 -5.17 -0.42
CA GLU A 168 -12.51 -5.31 1.04
C GLU A 168 -12.70 -6.77 1.47
N LYS A 169 -13.68 -7.46 0.88
CA LYS A 169 -13.94 -8.87 1.16
C LYS A 169 -12.72 -9.73 0.82
N VAL A 170 -12.15 -9.54 -0.37
CA VAL A 170 -10.97 -10.29 -0.82
C VAL A 170 -9.75 -9.96 0.06
N SER A 171 -9.61 -8.70 0.49
CA SER A 171 -8.52 -8.26 1.36
C SER A 171 -8.60 -8.87 2.77
N VAL A 172 -9.81 -9.09 3.31
CA VAL A 172 -9.99 -9.85 4.56
C VAL A 172 -9.50 -11.29 4.39
N SER A 173 -9.92 -11.98 3.32
CA SER A 173 -9.49 -13.36 3.05
C SER A 173 -7.98 -13.45 2.79
N ALA A 174 -7.39 -12.46 2.12
CA ALA A 174 -5.95 -12.37 1.90
C ALA A 174 -5.19 -12.08 3.20
N SER A 175 -5.70 -11.17 4.05
CA SER A 175 -5.12 -10.89 5.39
C SER A 175 -5.09 -12.17 6.23
N ASN A 176 -6.19 -12.92 6.25
CA ASN A 176 -6.24 -14.22 6.94
C ASN A 176 -5.18 -15.19 6.39
N LEU A 177 -5.04 -15.29 5.07
CA LEU A 177 -4.04 -16.18 4.46
C LEU A 177 -2.61 -15.80 4.87
N VAL A 178 -2.28 -14.50 4.88
CA VAL A 178 -1.00 -13.97 5.36
C VAL A 178 -0.81 -14.27 6.85
N SER A 179 -1.84 -14.12 7.68
CA SER A 179 -1.78 -14.52 9.10
C SER A 179 -1.49 -16.00 9.27
N TYR A 180 -2.07 -16.89 8.45
CA TYR A 180 -1.74 -18.32 8.46
C TYR A 180 -0.31 -18.59 7.99
N ALA A 181 0.17 -17.89 6.95
CA ALA A 181 1.54 -18.02 6.44
C ALA A 181 2.57 -17.69 7.52
N LEU A 182 2.27 -16.68 8.34
CA LEU A 182 3.14 -16.19 9.41
C LEU A 182 2.79 -16.78 10.79
N ASN A 183 1.79 -17.66 10.85
CA ASN A 183 1.28 -18.30 12.07
C ASN A 183 0.86 -17.29 13.18
N LEU A 184 0.32 -16.15 12.75
CA LEU A 184 -0.13 -15.06 13.62
C LEU A 184 -1.56 -15.31 14.13
N PRO A 185 -1.96 -14.70 15.26
CA PRO A 185 -3.33 -14.81 15.77
C PRO A 185 -4.36 -14.34 14.74
N MET A 186 -5.44 -15.12 14.56
CA MET A 186 -6.47 -14.89 13.52
C MET A 186 -7.38 -13.69 13.75
N ASP A 187 -7.34 -13.04 14.93
CA ASP A 187 -8.09 -11.81 15.21
C ASP A 187 -7.45 -10.57 14.54
N SER A 188 -6.70 -10.78 13.46
CA SER A 188 -5.86 -9.80 12.79
C SER A 188 -6.67 -8.79 11.96
N GLY A 189 -7.94 -9.10 11.65
CA GLY A 189 -8.83 -8.24 10.88
C GLY A 189 -8.33 -7.99 9.45
N ASN A 190 -8.90 -6.98 8.78
CA ASN A 190 -8.39 -6.53 7.48
C ASN A 190 -7.13 -5.67 7.72
N PHE A 191 -5.96 -6.14 7.28
CA PHE A 191 -4.70 -5.40 7.42
C PHE A 191 -4.73 -4.01 6.77
N LEU A 192 -5.57 -3.80 5.75
CA LEU A 192 -5.74 -2.48 5.13
C LEU A 192 -6.43 -1.46 6.03
N SER A 193 -7.06 -1.92 7.12
CA SER A 193 -7.86 -1.11 8.04
C SER A 193 -7.24 -0.97 9.44
N LYS A 194 -6.26 -1.81 9.78
CA LYS A 194 -5.66 -1.83 11.13
C LYS A 194 -4.34 -1.04 11.14
N PRO A 195 -4.26 0.11 11.82
CA PRO A 195 -3.01 0.83 11.99
C PRO A 195 -2.10 0.06 12.97
N LEU A 196 -0.84 -0.11 12.57
CA LEU A 196 0.22 -0.63 13.44
C LEU A 196 0.75 0.46 14.37
N GLN A 197 1.24 0.08 15.54
CA GLN A 197 1.80 0.98 16.55
C GLN A 197 3.28 1.29 16.29
N ASN A 198 3.78 2.41 16.83
CA ASN A 198 5.18 2.80 16.65
C ASN A 198 5.96 2.28 17.85
N LEU A 199 6.98 1.46 17.60
CA LEU A 199 7.75 0.80 18.64
C LEU A 199 8.61 1.76 19.48
N THR A 200 8.83 2.98 18.99
CA THR A 200 9.63 4.00 19.70
C THR A 200 8.81 4.82 20.69
N ILE A 201 7.47 4.79 20.60
CA ILE A 201 6.60 5.58 21.48
C ILE A 201 6.25 4.72 22.69
N ALA A 202 6.82 5.07 23.83
CA ALA A 202 6.65 4.29 25.05
C ALA A 202 5.16 4.15 25.45
N ASP A 203 4.32 5.18 25.26
CA ASP A 203 2.96 5.20 25.82
C ASP A 203 1.90 4.38 25.05
N GLU A 204 2.25 3.74 23.93
CA GLU A 204 1.32 2.89 23.17
C GLU A 204 1.43 1.42 23.58
N GLU A 205 0.29 0.73 23.78
CA GLU A 205 0.30 -0.72 23.91
C GLU A 205 0.63 -1.34 22.54
N ILE A 206 1.77 -2.04 22.48
CA ILE A 206 2.29 -2.62 21.25
C ILE A 206 1.66 -3.99 21.02
N ASP A 207 1.07 -4.19 19.86
CA ASP A 207 0.51 -5.49 19.45
C ASP A 207 1.52 -6.38 18.72
N ALA A 208 1.20 -7.68 18.63
CA ALA A 208 2.06 -8.66 18.00
C ALA A 208 2.35 -8.37 16.52
N MET A 209 1.45 -7.70 15.81
CA MET A 209 1.67 -7.39 14.40
C MET A 209 2.62 -6.22 14.22
N SER A 210 2.61 -5.23 15.11
CA SER A 210 3.59 -4.16 15.10
C SER A 210 5.02 -4.69 15.28
N ILE A 211 5.20 -5.66 16.19
CA ILE A 211 6.49 -6.35 16.37
C ILE A 211 6.89 -7.14 15.13
N VAL A 212 5.95 -7.89 14.53
CA VAL A 212 6.24 -8.71 13.35
C VAL A 212 6.48 -7.84 12.11
N ASN A 213 5.81 -6.70 11.97
CA ASN A 213 6.09 -5.72 10.93
C ASN A 213 7.51 -5.18 11.05
N ALA A 214 7.94 -4.80 12.25
CA ALA A 214 9.31 -4.35 12.47
C ALA A 214 10.34 -5.45 12.22
N ALA A 215 10.04 -6.69 12.62
CA ALA A 215 10.89 -7.84 12.32
C ALA A 215 11.02 -8.10 10.80
N MET A 216 9.96 -7.88 10.03
CA MET A 216 10.02 -7.94 8.56
C MET A 216 10.77 -6.75 7.97
N SER A 217 10.64 -5.56 8.54
CA SER A 217 11.43 -4.37 8.18
C SER A 217 12.92 -4.53 8.46
N ALA A 218 13.31 -5.33 9.47
CA ALA A 218 14.70 -5.67 9.77
C ALA A 218 15.45 -6.22 8.56
N HIS A 219 14.72 -6.96 7.72
CA HIS A 219 15.22 -7.56 6.50
C HIS A 219 14.35 -7.14 5.33
N ILE A 220 14.25 -5.84 5.10
CA ILE A 220 13.32 -5.31 4.12
C ILE A 220 13.59 -5.78 2.68
N SER A 221 14.81 -6.23 2.41
CA SER A 221 15.22 -6.96 1.20
C SER A 221 14.51 -8.31 1.01
N TYR A 222 13.98 -8.92 2.07
CA TYR A 222 13.21 -10.18 2.00
C TYR A 222 11.74 -9.99 1.68
N LEU A 223 11.19 -8.78 1.78
CA LEU A 223 9.77 -8.55 1.48
C LEU A 223 9.36 -9.05 0.09
N PRO A 224 10.08 -8.75 -1.01
CA PRO A 224 9.74 -9.30 -2.33
C PRO A 224 9.76 -10.83 -2.37
N THR A 225 10.74 -11.46 -1.71
CA THR A 225 10.90 -12.92 -1.68
C THR A 225 9.80 -13.59 -0.86
N LEU A 226 9.46 -13.03 0.30
CA LEU A 226 8.35 -13.47 1.15
C LEU A 226 7.03 -13.37 0.38
N SER A 227 6.76 -12.20 -0.21
CA SER A 227 5.57 -11.95 -1.03
C SER A 227 5.43 -12.98 -2.14
N ALA A 228 6.50 -13.18 -2.94
CA ALA A 228 6.52 -14.16 -4.02
C ALA A 228 6.29 -15.60 -3.52
N THR A 229 6.87 -15.96 -2.36
CA THR A 229 6.71 -17.30 -1.77
C THR A 229 5.28 -17.53 -1.29
N ILE A 230 4.66 -16.54 -0.63
CA ILE A 230 3.26 -16.63 -0.21
C ILE A 230 2.34 -16.73 -1.42
N VAL A 231 2.56 -15.93 -2.48
CA VAL A 231 1.79 -15.99 -3.73
C VAL A 231 1.93 -17.35 -4.42
N ALA A 232 3.15 -17.89 -4.52
CA ALA A 232 3.38 -19.20 -5.09
C ALA A 232 2.71 -20.31 -4.24
N ALA A 233 2.87 -20.28 -2.92
CA ALA A 233 2.24 -21.23 -2.00
C ALA A 233 0.71 -21.14 -2.04
N TYR A 234 0.16 -19.93 -2.22
CA TYR A 234 -1.26 -19.74 -2.46
C TYR A 234 -1.74 -20.50 -3.71
N HIS A 235 -0.97 -20.51 -4.80
CA HIS A 235 -1.28 -21.23 -6.04
C HIS A 235 -1.04 -22.75 -5.95
N GLU A 236 -0.05 -23.17 -5.17
CA GLU A 236 0.33 -24.56 -5.01
C GLU A 236 0.48 -24.94 -3.51
N PRO A 237 -0.61 -24.94 -2.73
CA PRO A 237 -0.52 -25.06 -1.27
C PRO A 237 -0.03 -26.43 -0.78
N ASN A 238 0.02 -27.42 -1.67
CA ASN A 238 0.52 -28.77 -1.40
C ASN A 238 1.97 -29.00 -1.89
N ASN A 239 2.62 -27.98 -2.47
CA ASN A 239 4.00 -28.10 -2.95
C ASN A 239 4.97 -28.04 -1.76
N HIS A 240 5.62 -29.16 -1.46
CA HIS A 240 6.52 -29.30 -0.30
C HIS A 240 7.73 -28.35 -0.32
N GLN A 241 8.23 -27.95 -1.50
CA GLN A 241 9.33 -26.99 -1.60
C GLN A 241 8.88 -25.61 -1.15
N LEU A 242 7.71 -25.16 -1.63
CA LEU A 242 7.11 -23.88 -1.23
C LEU A 242 6.72 -23.88 0.25
N GLN A 243 6.17 -24.98 0.75
CA GLN A 243 5.88 -25.14 2.18
C GLN A 243 7.15 -25.00 3.04
N SER A 244 8.23 -25.65 2.63
CA SER A 244 9.51 -25.60 3.35
C SER A 244 10.15 -24.21 3.30
N ALA A 245 10.08 -23.53 2.14
CA ALA A 245 10.55 -22.16 1.98
C ALA A 245 9.75 -21.18 2.86
N LEU A 246 8.42 -21.30 2.86
CA LEU A 246 7.55 -20.44 3.67
C LEU A 246 7.76 -20.67 5.17
N GLU A 247 7.93 -21.91 5.61
CA GLU A 247 8.24 -22.25 7.00
C GLU A 247 9.59 -21.66 7.44
N ALA A 248 10.61 -21.73 6.58
CA ALA A 248 11.92 -21.14 6.85
C ALA A 248 11.85 -19.61 6.98
N GLN A 249 11.18 -18.94 6.04
CA GLN A 249 10.98 -17.48 6.08
C GLN A 249 10.17 -17.04 7.30
N LYS A 250 9.08 -17.75 7.63
CA LYS A 250 8.33 -17.53 8.88
C LYS A 250 9.24 -17.62 10.10
N ASN A 251 10.03 -18.69 10.21
CA ASN A 251 10.89 -18.89 11.37
C ASN A 251 11.89 -17.75 11.51
N GLN A 252 12.54 -17.33 10.41
CA GLN A 252 13.45 -16.20 10.41
C GLN A 252 12.78 -14.91 10.92
N ILE A 253 11.59 -14.56 10.40
CA ILE A 253 10.84 -13.37 10.83
C ILE A 253 10.47 -13.47 12.33
N LEU A 254 10.00 -14.64 12.79
CA LEU A 254 9.58 -14.82 14.17
C LEU A 254 10.74 -14.94 15.16
N ASP A 255 11.92 -15.38 14.70
CA ASP A 255 13.16 -15.31 15.46
C ASP A 255 13.59 -13.85 15.66
N THR A 256 13.61 -13.04 14.59
CA THR A 256 13.90 -11.59 14.67
C THR A 256 12.87 -10.86 15.55
N ALA A 257 11.59 -11.20 15.44
CA ALA A 257 10.53 -10.66 16.31
C ALA A 257 10.79 -11.01 17.78
N TYR A 258 11.20 -12.24 18.06
CA TYR A 258 11.49 -12.70 19.42
C TYR A 258 12.75 -12.03 20.00
N GLU A 259 13.77 -11.79 19.18
CA GLU A 259 14.95 -11.01 19.56
C GLU A 259 14.59 -9.56 19.90
N LEU A 260 13.72 -8.94 19.11
CA LEU A 260 13.22 -7.59 19.37
C LEU A 260 12.47 -7.52 20.71
N LEU A 261 11.64 -8.51 21.02
CA LEU A 261 10.94 -8.62 22.31
C LEU A 261 11.88 -8.81 23.50
N ALA A 262 13.01 -9.50 23.30
CA ALA A 262 14.00 -9.72 24.34
C ALA A 262 14.95 -8.52 24.53
N SER A 263 14.90 -7.54 23.62
CA SER A 263 15.73 -6.36 23.65
C SER A 263 15.22 -5.31 24.65
N ALA A 264 16.07 -4.34 24.98
CA ALA A 264 15.70 -3.18 25.80
C ALA A 264 15.05 -2.04 24.99
N TYR A 265 14.90 -2.21 23.67
CA TYR A 265 14.48 -1.12 22.77
C TYR A 265 12.97 -0.92 22.72
N VAL A 266 12.20 -1.99 22.97
CA VAL A 266 10.74 -1.97 22.88
C VAL A 266 10.16 -2.03 24.29
N ALA A 267 9.52 -0.95 24.72
CA ALA A 267 8.82 -0.88 25.99
C ALA A 267 7.35 -1.29 25.85
N ASN A 268 6.67 -1.53 26.97
CA ASN A 268 5.21 -1.71 27.03
C ASN A 268 4.63 -2.84 26.17
N VAL A 269 5.41 -3.91 25.97
CA VAL A 269 4.90 -5.16 25.42
C VAL A 269 4.24 -5.99 26.52
N SER A 270 2.97 -6.33 26.34
CA SER A 270 2.25 -7.18 27.27
C SER A 270 2.75 -8.63 27.21
N GLN A 271 2.67 -9.35 28.34
CA GLN A 271 3.01 -10.78 28.38
C GLN A 271 2.20 -11.61 27.37
N GLN A 272 0.98 -11.16 27.06
CA GLN A 272 0.13 -11.78 26.04
C GLN A 272 0.81 -11.74 24.65
N VAL A 273 1.34 -10.58 24.25
CA VAL A 273 2.03 -10.42 22.96
C VAL A 273 3.29 -11.26 22.91
N THR A 274 4.08 -11.26 23.99
CA THR A 274 5.27 -12.13 24.12
C THR A 274 4.90 -13.61 23.97
N ASN A 275 3.82 -14.05 24.61
CA ASN A 275 3.34 -15.42 24.50
C ASN A 275 2.84 -15.75 23.09
N GLN A 276 2.13 -14.82 22.43
CA GLN A 276 1.65 -15.00 21.06
C GLN A 276 2.80 -15.23 20.08
N ILE A 277 3.84 -14.39 20.13
CA ILE A 277 5.01 -14.51 19.25
C ILE A 277 5.80 -15.77 19.57
N SER A 278 6.02 -16.09 20.85
CA SER A 278 6.69 -17.32 21.27
C SER A 278 5.96 -18.58 20.76
N VAL A 279 4.63 -18.61 20.86
CA VAL A 279 3.82 -19.73 20.36
C VAL A 279 3.84 -19.80 18.83
N ALA A 280 3.71 -18.67 18.14
CA ALA A 280 3.77 -18.60 16.68
C ALA A 280 5.11 -19.13 16.14
N ARG A 281 6.20 -18.78 16.82
CA ARG A 281 7.57 -19.21 16.52
C ARG A 281 7.73 -20.73 16.62
N GLN A 282 7.29 -21.31 17.74
CA GLN A 282 7.45 -22.74 18.02
C GLN A 282 6.56 -23.65 17.16
N ARG A 283 5.40 -23.14 16.72
CA ARG A 283 4.44 -23.90 15.93
C ARG A 283 4.81 -23.85 14.45
N ARG A 284 4.65 -25.01 13.80
CA ARG A 284 4.68 -25.13 12.34
C ARG A 284 3.42 -24.52 11.71
N ILE A 285 3.55 -24.07 10.48
CA ILE A 285 2.40 -23.65 9.68
C ILE A 285 1.46 -24.85 9.51
N ASN A 286 0.18 -24.66 9.82
CA ASN A 286 -0.84 -25.66 9.51
C ASN A 286 -1.18 -25.58 8.02
N PHE A 287 -0.42 -26.31 7.18
CA PHE A 287 -0.60 -26.28 5.73
C PHE A 287 -1.96 -26.80 5.25
N ALA A 288 -2.63 -27.66 6.03
CA ALA A 288 -3.99 -28.08 5.72
C ALA A 288 -4.99 -26.91 5.87
N ALA A 289 -4.85 -26.12 6.93
CA ALA A 289 -5.64 -24.90 7.11
C ALA A 289 -5.26 -23.83 6.09
N PHE A 290 -3.96 -23.66 5.80
CA PHE A 290 -3.48 -22.75 4.74
C PHE A 290 -4.08 -23.09 3.38
N ALA A 291 -4.16 -24.38 3.01
CA ALA A 291 -4.78 -24.83 1.76
C ALA A 291 -6.30 -24.56 1.73
N LEU A 292 -6.99 -24.65 2.88
CA LEU A 292 -8.40 -24.25 3.00
C LEU A 292 -8.57 -22.74 2.77
N GLN A 293 -7.75 -21.91 3.41
CA GLN A 293 -7.78 -20.45 3.22
C GLN A 293 -7.43 -20.05 1.79
N SER A 294 -6.47 -20.73 1.15
CA SER A 294 -6.13 -20.51 -0.25
C SER A 294 -7.32 -20.77 -1.17
N ARG A 295 -8.09 -21.83 -0.92
CA ARG A 295 -9.33 -22.12 -1.66
C ARG A 295 -10.41 -21.09 -1.39
N GLN A 296 -10.56 -20.64 -0.14
CA GLN A 296 -11.51 -19.59 0.23
C GLN A 296 -11.18 -18.28 -0.48
N LEU A 297 -9.92 -17.85 -0.47
CA LEU A 297 -9.45 -16.66 -1.18
C LEU A 297 -9.72 -16.75 -2.69
N ARG A 298 -9.39 -17.87 -3.34
CA ARG A 298 -9.72 -18.10 -4.77
C ARG A 298 -11.21 -17.98 -5.04
N SER A 299 -12.03 -18.56 -4.17
CA SER A 299 -13.49 -18.50 -4.27
C SER A 299 -13.99 -17.06 -4.15
N ASP A 300 -13.47 -16.31 -3.18
CA ASP A 300 -13.81 -14.90 -2.97
C ASP A 300 -13.40 -14.03 -4.15
N ILE A 301 -12.18 -14.22 -4.68
CA ILE A 301 -11.72 -13.54 -5.90
C ILE A 301 -12.64 -13.88 -7.08
N SER A 302 -12.96 -15.16 -7.30
CA SER A 302 -13.82 -15.58 -8.40
C SER A 302 -15.23 -15.00 -8.28
N MET A 303 -15.79 -14.95 -7.07
CA MET A 303 -17.10 -14.35 -6.83
C MET A 303 -17.08 -12.85 -7.08
N THR A 304 -16.06 -12.14 -6.58
CA THR A 304 -15.87 -10.70 -6.78
C THR A 304 -15.73 -10.37 -8.28
N ASN A 305 -14.91 -11.14 -9.00
CA ASN A 305 -14.75 -11.00 -10.45
C ASN A 305 -16.04 -11.33 -11.23
N ALA A 306 -16.84 -12.28 -10.76
CA ALA A 306 -18.14 -12.60 -11.37
C ALA A 306 -19.19 -11.51 -11.10
N GLN A 307 -19.20 -10.92 -9.90
CA GLN A 307 -20.13 -9.85 -9.51
C GLN A 307 -19.95 -8.59 -10.35
N ARG A 308 -18.72 -8.26 -10.78
CA ARG A 308 -18.44 -7.22 -11.79
C ARG A 308 -19.36 -7.33 -13.01
N ASN A 309 -19.56 -8.55 -13.52
CA ASN A 309 -20.36 -8.78 -14.74
C ASN A 309 -21.87 -8.57 -14.51
N ILE A 310 -22.31 -8.59 -13.25
CA ILE A 310 -23.73 -8.50 -12.87
C ILE A 310 -24.09 -7.06 -12.48
N THR A 311 -23.20 -6.33 -11.80
CA THR A 311 -23.44 -4.95 -11.38
C THR A 311 -23.29 -3.93 -12.51
N GLY A 312 -22.72 -4.35 -13.65
CA GLY A 312 -22.71 -3.56 -14.88
C GLY A 312 -21.69 -2.43 -14.86
N ALA A 313 -20.78 -2.47 -15.83
CA ALA A 313 -20.06 -1.30 -16.29
C ALA A 313 -21.06 -0.26 -16.84
N PHE A 314 -21.66 0.57 -15.98
CA PHE A 314 -22.21 1.86 -16.39
C PHE A 314 -21.06 2.84 -16.57
N GLY A 315 -20.24 2.59 -17.59
CA GLY A 315 -19.02 3.35 -17.84
C GLY A 315 -18.51 3.25 -19.27
N ARG A 316 -19.36 2.92 -20.26
CA ARG A 316 -19.08 3.20 -21.67
C ARG A 316 -20.34 3.13 -22.53
N SER A 317 -21.00 4.26 -22.67
CA SER A 317 -21.77 4.61 -23.88
C SER A 317 -21.91 6.13 -23.92
N GLY A 318 -20.98 6.77 -24.62
CA GLY A 318 -21.08 8.16 -25.03
C GLY A 318 -20.19 8.32 -26.25
N ASN A 319 -20.82 8.49 -27.42
CA ASN A 319 -20.20 8.87 -28.68
C ASN A 319 -19.39 10.16 -28.56
#